data_AF-V6Q5I2-F1
#
_entry.id   AF-V6Q5I2-F1
#
_cell.length_a   1.000
_cell.length_b   1.000
_cell.length_c   1.000
_cell.angle_alpha   90.00
_cell.angle_beta   90.00
_cell.angle_gamma   90.00
#
_symmetry.space_group_name_H-M   'P 1'
#
loop_
_entity.id
_entity.type
_entity.pdbx_description
1 polymer ?
#
loop_
_entity_poly.entity_id
_entity_poly.type
_entity_poly.pdbx_seq_one_letter_code
_entity_poly.pdbx_strand_id
1 'polypeptide(L)' 'MLKKIKNALIVTVVYLVTANIGNFIFDTHNAIDWTSTLWEAIFFFIFILLLQQFRTFPQDDEQ' A
#
# COMPACT_ATOMS: atom_id res chain seq x y z
N MET A 1 7.05 -16.20 -1.00
CA MET A 1 6.11 -15.45 -1.87
C MET A 1 4.82 -15.04 -1.15
N LEU A 2 4.04 -15.97 -0.61
CA LEU A 2 2.76 -15.66 0.04
C LEU A 2 2.85 -14.66 1.22
N LYS A 3 3.87 -14.78 2.08
CA LYS A 3 4.13 -13.84 3.19
C LYS A 3 4.39 -12.42 2.70
N LYS A 4 5.15 -12.26 1.61
CA LYS A 4 5.46 -10.97 0.98
C LYS A 4 4.20 -10.32 0.39
N ILE A 5 3.42 -11.10 -0.36
CA ILE A 5 2.14 -10.66 -0.92
C ILE A 5 1.16 -10.23 0.18
N LYS A 6 1.02 -11.04 1.25
CA LYS A 6 0.16 -10.69 2.40
C LYS A 6 0.61 -9.39 3.06
N ASN A 7 1.92 -9.20 3.26
CA ASN A 7 2.45 -7.99 3.85
C ASN A 7 2.22 -6.75 2.97
N ALA A 8 2.48 -6.88 1.65
CA ALA A 8 2.22 -5.81 0.69
C ALA A 8 0.73 -5.43 0.65
N LEU A 9 -0.16 -6.43 0.73
CA LEU A 9 -1.60 -6.22 0.76
C LEU A 9 -2.03 -5.44 2.02
N ILE A 10 -1.56 -5.85 3.20
CA ILE A 10 -1.87 -5.15 4.46
C ILE A 10 -1.43 -3.70 4.41
N VAL A 11 -0.19 -3.45 3.98
CA VAL A 11 0.37 -2.09 3.88
C VAL A 11 -0.41 -1.24 2.88
N THR A 12 -0.87 -1.83 1.78
CA THR A 12 -1.70 -1.15 0.77
C THR A 12 -3.10 -0.83 1.30
N VAL A 13 -3.71 -1.73 2.07
CA VAL A 13 -5.02 -1.45 2.71
C VAL A 13 -4.88 -0.30 3.70
N VAL A 14 -3.80 -0.26 4.48
CA VAL A 14 -3.51 0.87 5.37
C VAL A 14 -3.36 2.17 4.58
N TYR A 15 -2.60 2.16 3.48
CA TYR A 15 -2.50 3.32 2.57
C TYR A 15 -3.87 3.79 2.09
N LEU A 16 -4.71 2.87 1.63
CA LEU A 16 -6.04 3.20 1.11
C LEU A 16 -6.90 3.87 2.17
N VAL A 17 -6.90 3.37 3.40
CA VAL A 17 -7.63 3.99 4.52
C VAL A 17 -7.10 5.39 4.83
N THR A 18 -5.79 5.55 4.94
CA THR A 18 -5.16 6.85 5.24
C THR A 18 -5.40 7.88 4.12
N ALA A 19 -5.31 7.47 2.86
CA ALA A 19 -5.56 8.34 1.70
C ALA A 19 -7.02 8.82 1.67
N ASN A 20 -7.97 7.93 1.93
CA ASN A 20 -9.39 8.30 1.99
C ASN A 20 -9.71 9.21 3.19
N ILE A 21 -9.08 8.99 4.35
CA ILE A 21 -9.17 9.89 5.50
C ILE A 21 -8.59 11.27 5.15
N GLY A 22 -7.43 11.32 4.48
CA GLY A 22 -6.84 12.57 4.00
C GLY A 22 -7.78 13.32 3.07
N ASN A 23 -8.33 12.65 2.05
CA ASN A 23 -9.30 13.23 1.12
C ASN A 23 -10.54 13.78 1.82
N PHE A 24 -10.98 13.14 2.91
CA PHE A 24 -12.11 13.58 3.72
C PHE A 24 -11.76 14.79 4.61
N ILE A 25 -10.58 14.82 5.25
CA ILE A 25 -10.17 15.90 6.16
C ILE A 25 -9.80 17.17 5.39
N PHE A 26 -9.11 17.04 4.25
CA PHE A 26 -8.62 18.18 3.45
C PHE A 26 -9.65 18.71 2.47
N ASP A 27 -10.89 18.24 2.58
CA ASP A 27 -12.05 18.76 1.88
C ASP A 27 -11.84 18.93 0.38
N THR A 28 -11.34 17.88 -0.27
CA THR A 28 -11.28 17.79 -1.74
C THR A 28 -12.70 17.58 -2.28
N HIS A 29 -13.60 18.53 -2.01
CA HIS A 29 -15.04 18.45 -2.23
C HIS A 29 -15.44 18.44 -3.72
N ASN A 30 -14.55 18.83 -4.63
CA ASN A 30 -14.89 18.90 -6.06
C ASN A 30 -14.62 17.60 -6.83
N ALA A 31 -13.91 16.63 -6.24
CA ALA A 31 -13.80 15.28 -6.78
C ALA A 31 -13.21 14.40 -5.68
N ILE A 32 -14.06 13.75 -4.88
CA ILE A 32 -13.62 12.53 -4.22
C ILE A 32 -13.39 11.51 -5.35
N ASP A 33 -12.22 11.57 -5.97
CA ASP A 33 -11.88 10.72 -7.11
C ASP A 33 -11.34 9.40 -6.57
N TRP A 34 -12.28 8.56 -6.14
CA TRP A 34 -12.04 7.19 -5.72
C TRP A 34 -11.28 6.40 -6.79
N THR A 35 -11.46 6.74 -8.07
CA THR A 35 -10.75 6.09 -9.18
C THR A 35 -9.26 6.37 -9.10
N SER A 36 -8.88 7.64 -8.93
CA SER A 36 -7.47 8.04 -8.76
C SER A 36 -6.84 7.43 -7.50
N THR A 37 -7.57 7.44 -6.37
CA THR A 37 -7.09 6.83 -5.12
C THR A 37 -6.90 5.30 -5.25
N LEU A 38 -7.76 4.62 -6.01
CA LEU A 38 -7.61 3.19 -6.30
C LEU A 38 -6.40 2.91 -7.21
N TRP A 39 -6.19 3.73 -8.25
CA TRP A 39 -5.00 3.62 -9.11
C TRP A 39 -3.72 3.81 -8.32
N GLU A 40 -3.65 4.82 -7.46
CA GLU A 40 -2.51 5.04 -6.57
C GLU A 40 -2.25 3.85 -5.65
N ALA A 41 -3.30 3.24 -5.08
CA ALA A 41 -3.15 2.05 -4.24
C ALA A 41 -2.60 0.85 -5.01
N ILE A 42 -2.99 0.67 -6.28
CA ILE A 42 -2.43 -0.40 -7.15
C ILE A 42 -0.94 -0.13 -7.43
N PHE A 43 -0.57 1.10 -7.78
CA PHE A 43 0.83 1.45 -8.01
C PHE A 43 1.66 1.28 -6.72
N PHE A 44 1.12 1.71 -5.59
CA PHE A 44 1.75 1.56 -4.28
C PHE A 44 1.94 0.09 -3.91
N PHE A 45 0.95 -0.78 -4.17
CA PHE A 45 1.06 -2.21 -3.95
C PHE A 45 2.21 -2.84 -4.75
N ILE A 46 2.28 -2.52 -6.06
CA ILE A 46 3.37 -2.98 -6.94
C ILE A 46 4.72 -2.47 -6.44
N PHE A 47 4.80 -1.19 -6.04
CA PHE A 47 6.01 -0.60 -5.49
C PHE A 47 6.48 -1.31 -4.22
N ILE A 48 5.58 -1.64 -3.29
CA ILE A 48 5.92 -2.38 -2.08
C ILE A 48 6.39 -3.81 -2.40
N LEU A 49 5.79 -4.48 -3.39
CA LEU A 49 6.27 -5.79 -3.83
C LEU A 49 7.70 -5.73 -4.39
N LEU A 50 7.99 -4.72 -5.21
CA LEU A 50 9.34 -4.49 -5.76
C LEU A 50 10.34 -4.19 -4.64
N LEU A 51 10.00 -3.31 -3.69
CA LEU A 51 10.86 -3.02 -2.54
C LEU A 51 11.16 -4.26 -1.70
N GLN A 52 10.18 -5.13 -1.49
CA GLN A 52 10.37 -6.41 -0.77
C GLN A 52 11.19 -7.44 -1.56
N GLN A 53 11.36 -7.25 -2.86
CA GLN A 53 12.27 -8.06 -3.68
C GLN A 53 13.72 -7.58 -3.53
N PHE A 54 13.94 -6.27 -3.45
CA PHE A 54 15.28 -5.70 -3.23
C PHE A 54 15.75 -5.76 -1.78
N ARG A 55 14.82 -5.85 -0.83
CA ARG A 55 15.14 -6.06 0.58
C ARG A 55 15.22 -7.57 0.87
N THR A 56 16.41 -8.14 0.70
CA THR A 56 16.76 -9.37 1.43
C THR A 56 16.86 -8.99 2.90
N PHE A 57 15.74 -9.11 3.62
CA PHE A 57 15.84 -9.19 5.07
C PHE A 57 16.70 -10.42 5.35
N PRO A 58 17.75 -10.34 6.19
CA PRO A 58 18.28 -11.53 6.83
C PRO A 58 17.07 -12.24 7.42
N GLN A 59 16.75 -13.43 6.89
CA GLN A 59 15.91 -14.31 7.66
C GLN A 59 16.80 -14.68 8.84
N ASP A 60 16.48 -14.17 10.02
CA ASP A 60 16.94 -14.82 11.23
C ASP A 60 16.32 -16.22 11.16
N ASP A 61 17.12 -17.14 10.63
CA ASP A 61 16.86 -18.57 10.58
C ASP A 61 16.97 -19.07 12.02
N GLU A 62 15.96 -18.76 12.84
CA GLU A 62 15.76 -19.45 14.11
C GLU A 62 15.22 -20.86 13.81
N GLN A 63 16.19 -21.77 13.87
CA GLN A 63 16.17 -23.23 14.06
C GLN A 63 14.82 -23.93 14.21
#